data_AF-A0A8I2YU63-F1
#
_entry.id   AF-A0A8I2YU63-F1
#
_cell.length_a   1.000
_cell.length_b   1.000
_cell.length_c   1.000
_cell.angle_alpha   90.00
_cell.angle_beta   90.00
_cell.angle_gamma   90.00
#
_symmetry.space_group_name_H-M   'P 1'
#
loop_
_entity.id
_entity.type
_entity.pdbx_description
1 polymer ?
#
loop_
_entity_poly.entity_id
_entity_poly.type
_entity_poly.pdbx_seq_one_letter_code
_entity_poly.pdbx_strand_id
1 'polypeptide(L)'
;MLSRDADEDDPDDQILVAPFYPVKKMASWWLVVGEPSTRQLHAIKRVTISKRLAVKLEFTLPKGTHSLKLYVICDSHVGADHDVSLDPIEVAEGEVSDNDDDDDDESEDAMEE
;
A
#
# COMPACT_ATOMS: atom_id res chain seq x y z
N MET A 1 10.32 14.35 -34.92
CA MET A 1 9.35 14.22 -33.82
C MET A 1 8.62 12.91 -34.03
N LEU A 2 9.07 11.85 -33.36
CA LEU A 2 8.35 10.57 -33.38
C LEU A 2 7.16 10.73 -32.44
N SER A 3 6.03 11.19 -32.99
CA SER A 3 4.73 10.99 -32.36
C SER A 3 4.50 9.48 -32.36
N ARG A 4 4.83 8.82 -31.25
CA ARG A 4 4.36 7.46 -30.99
C ARG A 4 2.87 7.62 -30.71
N ASP A 5 2.07 7.61 -31.77
CA ASP A 5 0.65 7.25 -31.70
C ASP A 5 0.60 5.78 -31.25
N ALA A 6 0.91 5.53 -29.97
CA ALA A 6 0.53 4.30 -29.31
C ALA A 6 -0.97 4.43 -29.11
N ASP A 7 -1.75 3.63 -29.83
CA ASP A 7 -3.15 3.44 -29.53
C ASP A 7 -3.25 3.06 -28.04
N GLU A 8 -3.72 4.01 -27.22
CA GLU A 8 -3.64 3.95 -25.74
C GLU A 8 -4.38 2.75 -25.12
N ASP A 9 -5.05 1.92 -25.93
CA ASP A 9 -5.83 0.74 -25.55
C ASP A 9 -5.23 -0.60 -25.99
N ASP A 10 -4.01 -0.65 -26.53
CA ASP A 10 -3.38 -1.93 -26.84
C ASP A 10 -2.92 -2.67 -25.56
N PRO A 11 -3.47 -3.85 -25.24
CA PRO A 11 -3.13 -4.59 -24.04
C PRO A 11 -1.71 -5.18 -24.05
N ASP A 12 -1.05 -5.27 -25.23
CA ASP A 12 0.32 -5.76 -25.34
C ASP A 12 1.36 -4.71 -24.90
N ASP A 13 1.03 -3.41 -24.89
CA ASP A 13 1.96 -2.34 -24.46
C ASP A 13 2.27 -2.38 -22.94
N GLN A 14 1.45 -3.08 -22.13
CA GLN A 14 1.68 -3.29 -20.70
C GLN A 14 2.50 -4.54 -20.38
N ILE A 15 2.79 -5.37 -21.38
CA ILE A 15 3.55 -6.60 -21.20
C ILE A 15 5.03 -6.25 -21.11
N LEU A 16 5.69 -6.78 -20.07
CA LEU A 16 7.12 -6.60 -19.87
C LEU A 16 7.91 -7.12 -21.06
N VAL A 17 8.83 -6.29 -21.58
CA VAL A 17 9.79 -6.70 -22.59
C VAL A 17 10.93 -7.48 -21.93
N ALA A 18 10.70 -8.78 -21.71
CA ALA A 18 11.67 -9.70 -21.11
C ALA A 18 11.93 -10.89 -22.04
N PRO A 19 12.81 -10.74 -23.06
CA PRO A 19 12.99 -11.74 -24.12
C PRO A 19 13.55 -13.09 -23.65
N PHE A 20 14.19 -13.12 -22.47
CA PHE A 20 14.74 -14.33 -21.86
C PHE A 20 13.83 -14.94 -20.79
N TYR A 21 12.66 -14.35 -20.55
CA TYR A 21 11.70 -14.87 -19.58
C TYR A 21 10.63 -15.69 -20.31
N PRO A 22 10.36 -16.95 -19.88
CA PRO A 22 9.55 -17.88 -20.67
C PRO A 22 8.06 -17.53 -20.76
N VAL A 23 7.58 -16.58 -19.94
CA VAL A 23 6.16 -16.24 -19.82
C VAL A 23 5.97 -14.74 -19.98
N LYS A 24 5.03 -14.31 -20.82
CA LYS A 24 4.60 -12.90 -20.86
C LYS A 24 4.02 -12.52 -19.49
N LYS A 25 4.61 -11.53 -18.82
CA LYS A 25 4.21 -11.10 -17.47
C LYS A 25 4.00 -9.58 -17.44
N MET A 26 3.08 -9.15 -16.59
CA MET A 26 2.89 -7.74 -16.23
C MET A 26 3.81 -7.36 -15.06
N ALA A 27 4.27 -6.11 -15.03
CA ALA A 27 5.08 -5.59 -13.93
C ALA A 27 4.33 -5.67 -12.59
N SER A 28 4.92 -6.31 -11.59
CA SER A 28 4.44 -6.18 -10.21
C SER A 28 5.31 -5.19 -9.46
N TRP A 29 4.65 -4.33 -8.70
CA TRP A 29 5.25 -3.26 -7.94
C TRP A 29 5.01 -3.51 -6.45
N TRP A 30 6.04 -3.33 -5.65
CA TRP A 30 5.96 -3.37 -4.21
C TRP A 30 5.98 -1.96 -3.67
N LEU A 31 4.89 -1.58 -3.03
CA LEU A 31 4.78 -0.34 -2.27
C LEU A 31 5.15 -0.67 -0.83
N VAL A 32 6.24 -0.08 -0.34
CA VAL A 32 6.75 -0.32 1.01
C VAL A 32 6.84 1.01 1.74
N VAL A 33 6.21 1.11 2.91
CA VAL A 33 6.36 2.27 3.80
C VAL A 33 7.21 1.82 4.98
N GLY A 34 8.30 2.54 5.21
CA GLY A 34 9.20 2.26 6.30
C GLY A 34 9.89 3.50 6.84
N GLU A 35 10.41 3.38 8.05
CA GLU A 35 11.21 4.41 8.71
C GLU A 35 12.70 4.03 8.62
N PRO A 36 13.54 4.79 7.88
CA PRO A 36 14.95 4.45 7.70
C PRO A 36 15.79 4.54 8.99
N SER A 37 15.42 5.43 9.91
CA SER A 37 16.08 5.65 11.20
C SER A 37 16.01 4.40 12.09
N THR A 38 14.82 3.83 12.22
CA THR A 38 14.55 2.65 13.07
C THR A 38 14.67 1.34 12.30
N ARG A 39 14.80 1.41 10.97
CA ARG A 39 14.75 0.26 10.04
C ARG A 39 13.46 -0.55 10.18
N GLN A 40 12.38 0.10 10.58
CA GLN A 40 11.09 -0.53 10.77
C GLN A 40 10.25 -0.43 9.50
N LEU A 41 9.62 -1.55 9.11
CA LEU A 41 8.67 -1.60 8.00
C LEU A 41 7.26 -1.51 8.57
N HIS A 42 6.49 -0.52 8.14
CA HIS A 42 5.13 -0.28 8.61
C HIS A 42 4.08 -0.91 7.71
N ALA A 43 4.27 -0.83 6.39
CA ALA A 43 3.35 -1.41 5.42
C ALA A 43 4.08 -1.95 4.20
N ILE A 44 3.56 -3.03 3.63
CA ILE A 44 3.99 -3.57 2.35
C ILE A 44 2.78 -4.05 1.56
N LYS A 45 2.70 -3.68 0.28
CA LYS A 45 1.64 -4.13 -0.62
C LYS A 45 2.18 -4.39 -2.01
N ARG A 46 1.88 -5.58 -2.54
CA ARG A 46 2.15 -5.91 -3.94
C ARG A 46 0.97 -5.48 -4.80
N VAL A 47 1.25 -4.75 -5.87
CA VAL A 47 0.24 -4.28 -6.83
C VAL A 47 0.71 -4.52 -8.25
N THR A 48 -0.23 -4.63 -9.18
CA THR A 48 0.03 -4.66 -10.63
C THR A 48 -0.60 -3.43 -11.23
N ILE A 49 0.21 -2.61 -11.90
CA ILE A 49 -0.26 -1.34 -12.48
C ILE A 49 -0.57 -1.60 -13.94
N SER A 50 -1.82 -1.35 -14.35
CA SER A 50 -2.21 -1.38 -15.76
C SER A 50 -1.96 0.00 -16.40
N LYS A 51 -2.84 0.99 -16.18
CA LYS A 51 -2.66 2.38 -16.66
C LYS A 51 -2.44 3.35 -15.51
N ARG A 52 -3.35 3.34 -14.54
CA ARG A 52 -3.30 4.14 -13.30
C ARG A 52 -3.94 3.32 -12.19
N LEU A 53 -3.33 3.34 -11.01
CA LEU A 53 -3.85 2.63 -9.84
C LEU A 53 -3.79 3.55 -8.63
N ALA A 54 -4.92 3.73 -7.94
CA ALA A 54 -4.97 4.35 -6.64
C ALA A 54 -4.94 3.26 -5.56
N VAL A 55 -3.99 3.35 -4.63
CA VAL A 55 -3.79 2.33 -3.59
C VAL A 55 -3.86 3.00 -2.23
N LYS A 56 -4.74 2.51 -1.36
CA LYS A 56 -4.73 2.84 0.07
C LYS A 56 -3.79 1.87 0.79
N LEU A 57 -2.85 2.44 1.55
CA LEU A 57 -1.96 1.75 2.48
C LEU A 57 -2.36 2.19 3.89
N GLU A 58 -2.74 1.25 4.73
CA GLU A 58 -3.18 1.50 6.11
C GLU A 58 -2.15 0.87 7.05
N PHE A 59 -1.67 1.66 8.01
CA PHE A 59 -0.72 1.23 9.03
C PHE A 59 -0.88 2.10 10.27
N THR A 60 -0.45 1.57 11.41
CA THR A 60 -0.47 2.27 12.70
C THR A 60 0.94 2.68 13.06
N LEU A 61 1.09 3.90 13.61
CA LEU A 61 2.35 4.41 14.12
C LEU A 61 2.26 4.57 15.63
N PRO A 62 3.37 4.34 16.37
CA PRO A 62 3.44 4.71 17.76
C PRO A 62 3.47 6.25 17.92
N LYS A 63 3.39 6.70 19.17
CA LYS A 63 3.38 8.12 19.52
C LYS A 63 4.76 8.74 19.27
N GLY A 64 4.81 9.91 18.64
CA GLY A 64 6.04 10.64 18.38
C GLY A 64 6.19 11.15 16.94
N THR A 65 7.38 11.68 16.64
CA THR A 65 7.74 12.18 15.30
C THR A 65 8.35 11.05 14.48
N HIS A 66 7.68 10.68 13.38
CA HIS A 66 8.13 9.62 12.48
C HIS A 66 8.57 10.19 11.13
N SER A 67 9.80 9.85 10.72
CA SER A 67 10.33 10.18 9.39
C SER A 67 10.12 9.01 8.44
N LEU A 68 8.99 9.02 7.72
CA LEU A 68 8.61 7.93 6.84
C LEU A 68 9.22 8.08 5.44
N LYS A 69 9.44 6.95 4.80
CA LYS A 69 9.85 6.85 3.40
C LYS A 69 8.99 5.81 2.68
N LEU A 70 8.48 6.19 1.52
CA LEU A 70 7.77 5.30 0.60
C LEU A 70 8.78 4.79 -0.43
N TYR A 71 8.90 3.47 -0.53
CA TYR A 71 9.68 2.79 -1.55
C TYR A 71 8.72 2.14 -2.54
N VAL A 72 8.96 2.38 -3.82
CA VAL A 72 8.25 1.78 -4.93
C VAL A 72 9.25 0.92 -5.67
N ILE A 73 9.16 -0.40 -5.48
CA ILE A 73 10.14 -1.37 -5.97
C ILE A 73 9.53 -2.17 -7.11
N CYS A 74 10.19 -2.23 -8.26
CA CYS A 74 9.74 -3.01 -9.41
C CYS A 74 10.31 -4.43 -9.33
N ASP A 75 9.48 -5.45 -9.56
CA ASP A 75 9.93 -6.84 -9.53
C ASP A 75 10.61 -7.30 -10.84
N SER A 76 10.53 -6.50 -11.91
CA SER A 76 10.87 -6.93 -13.27
C SER A 76 11.76 -5.97 -14.05
N HIS A 77 11.98 -4.74 -13.58
CA HIS A 77 12.90 -3.78 -14.19
C HIS A 77 13.88 -3.27 -13.15
N VAL A 78 15.17 -3.51 -13.40
CA VAL A 78 16.27 -3.01 -12.56
C VAL A 78 16.42 -1.50 -12.78
N GLY A 79 16.49 -0.72 -11.71
CA GLY A 79 16.67 0.73 -11.76
C GLY A 79 15.38 1.54 -11.94
N ALA A 80 14.21 0.88 -11.93
CA ALA A 80 12.90 1.52 -11.86
C ALA A 80 12.42 1.75 -10.42
N ASP A 81 13.30 1.51 -9.45
CA ASP A 81 12.98 1.70 -8.03
C ASP A 81 12.99 3.19 -7.69
N HIS A 82 11.95 3.64 -7.01
CA HIS A 82 11.82 5.03 -6.56
C HIS A 82 11.72 5.08 -5.05
N ASP A 83 12.50 5.96 -4.43
CA ASP A 83 12.33 6.34 -3.04
C ASP A 83 11.72 7.75 -2.94
N VAL A 84 10.63 7.86 -2.19
CA VAL A 84 9.92 9.11 -1.94
C VAL A 84 9.97 9.39 -0.45
N SER A 85 10.74 10.42 -0.08
CA SER A 85 10.77 10.91 1.29
C SER A 85 9.44 11.59 1.61
N LEU A 86 8.79 11.18 2.69
CA LEU A 86 7.60 11.83 3.19
C LEU A 86 8.02 12.86 4.25
N ASP A 87 7.22 13.92 4.39
CA ASP A 87 7.41 14.88 5.46
C ASP A 87 7.24 14.19 6.82
N PRO A 88 7.96 14.64 7.87
CA PRO A 88 7.82 14.09 9.20
C PRO A 88 6.37 14.17 9.68
N ILE A 89 5.84 13.05 10.15
CA ILE A 89 4.49 12.98 10.71
C ILE A 89 4.61 13.02 12.22
N GLU A 90 3.97 13.98 12.87
CA GLU A 90 3.80 14.00 14.31
C GLU A 90 2.52 13.26 14.69
N VAL A 91 2.68 12.11 15.34
CA VAL A 91 1.58 11.28 15.82
C VAL A 91 1.32 11.63 17.28
N ALA A 92 0.24 12.37 17.52
CA ALA A 92 -0.25 12.66 18.86
C ALA A 92 -0.87 11.41 19.51
N GLU A 93 -0.95 11.36 20.84
CA GLU A 93 -1.70 10.31 21.51
C GLU A 93 -3.16 10.37 21.07
N GLY A 94 -3.67 9.28 20.46
CA GLY A 94 -5.10 9.06 20.39
C GLY A 94 -5.62 8.95 21.82
N GLU A 95 -6.52 9.85 22.18
CA GLU A 95 -7.39 9.70 23.35
C GLU A 95 -8.10 8.35 23.18
N VAL A 96 -8.06 7.51 24.21
CA VAL A 96 -8.97 6.37 24.27
C VAL A 96 -10.37 6.96 24.29
N SER A 97 -11.08 6.88 23.16
CA SER A 97 -12.52 7.02 23.20
C SER A 97 -13.02 5.72 23.82
N ASP A 98 -13.06 5.68 25.15
CA ASP A 98 -13.81 4.69 25.92
C ASP A 98 -15.28 4.84 25.50
N ASN A 99 -15.67 4.17 24.42
CA ASN A 99 -17.06 3.89 24.14
C ASN A 99 -17.39 2.59 24.87
N ASP A 100 -17.41 2.68 26.20
CA ASP A 100 -18.06 1.71 27.08
C ASP A 100 -19.57 1.87 26.87
N ASP A 101 -20.09 1.31 25.77
CA ASP A 101 -21.50 0.93 25.71
C ASP A 101 -21.63 -0.36 26.54
N ASP A 102 -21.66 -0.18 27.86
CA ASP A 102 -22.21 -1.15 28.81
C ASP A 102 -23.73 -1.24 28.56
N ASP A 103 -24.14 -1.99 27.53
CA ASP A 103 -25.50 -2.49 27.40
C ASP A 103 -25.67 -3.68 28.36
N ASP A 104 -25.83 -3.34 29.65
CA ASP A 104 -26.45 -4.19 30.66
C ASP A 104 -27.95 -4.34 30.30
N ASP A 105 -28.33 -5.46 29.68
CA ASP A 105 -29.73 -5.91 29.63
C ASP A 105 -29.84 -7.33 30.21
N GLU A 106 -29.83 -7.41 31.55
CA GLU A 106 -30.41 -8.52 32.30
C GLU A 106 -31.94 -8.40 32.30
N SER A 107 -32.64 -9.22 31.52
CA SER A 107 -34.00 -9.78 31.78
C SER A 107 -34.48 -10.54 30.53
N GLU A 108 -35.13 -11.70 30.52
CA GLU A 108 -35.71 -12.59 31.52
C GLU A 108 -35.83 -13.99 30.88
N ASP A 109 -35.60 -15.00 31.72
CA ASP A 109 -35.88 -16.42 31.52
C ASP A 109 -37.40 -16.65 31.32
N ALA A 110 -37.82 -17.35 30.26
CA ALA A 110 -39.00 -18.22 30.30
C ALA A 110 -39.18 -19.01 28.99
N MET A 111 -38.96 -20.32 29.10
CA MET A 111 -39.43 -21.35 28.18
C MET A 111 -40.96 -21.25 27.98
N GLU A 112 -41.46 -21.53 26.78
CA GLU A 112 -42.69 -22.31 26.61
C GLU A 112 -42.79 -22.92 25.21
N GLU A 113 -43.47 -24.07 25.19
CA GLU A 113 -43.47 -25.19 24.23
C GLU A 113 -44.06 -24.92 22.84
#